data_AF-A0A7Y1ZFY7-F1
#
_entry.id   AF-A0A7Y1ZFY7-F1
#
_cell.length_a   1.000
_cell.length_b   1.000
_cell.length_c   1.000
_cell.angle_alpha   90.00
_cell.angle_beta   90.00
_cell.angle_gamma   90.00
#
_symmetry.space_group_name_H-M   'P 1'
#
loop_
_entity.id
_entity.type
_entity.pdbx_description
1 polymer ?
#
loop_
_entity_poly.entity_id
_entity_poly.type
_entity_poly.pdbx_seq_one_letter_code
_entity_poly.pdbx_strand_id
1 'polypeptide(L)'
;NVHRGGVAERVDLDEAYRETAVRATQILGLRVAGVDMLEGKDGPQVMEVNSSPGLEGIETSTELDVAGAVIDYIAAQVDFPEIDVRQRLTVSRGYGVNEIYIPEGSNFVGQTIVGTHLAENDINVLTLYRGSKVIPNPKPSRELEAGDKLLCFGKLAAMKDMIPARTRRRRAPAIQDLETEIPAEPATAE
;
A
#
# COMPACT_ATOMS: atom_id res chain seq x y z
N ASN A 1 -10.71 -6.32 -27.48
CA ASN A 1 -12.07 -5.82 -27.80
C ASN A 1 -12.11 -5.09 -29.15
N VAL A 2 -11.25 -4.10 -29.38
CA VAL A 2 -11.18 -3.37 -30.68
C VAL A 2 -10.81 -4.27 -31.86
N HIS A 3 -9.79 -5.13 -31.72
CA HIS A 3 -9.39 -6.09 -32.76
C HIS A 3 -10.51 -7.12 -33.13
N ARG A 4 -11.59 -7.21 -32.35
CA ARG A 4 -12.76 -8.06 -32.62
C ARG A 4 -13.97 -7.28 -33.13
N GLY A 5 -13.78 -6.04 -33.59
CA GLY A 5 -14.83 -5.18 -34.15
C GLY A 5 -15.46 -4.19 -33.16
N GLY A 6 -14.89 -4.03 -31.96
CA GLY A 6 -15.27 -2.96 -31.05
C GLY A 6 -14.80 -1.59 -31.55
N VAL A 7 -15.58 -0.55 -31.31
CA VAL A 7 -15.18 0.85 -31.57
C VAL A 7 -14.55 1.42 -30.31
N ALA A 8 -13.48 2.18 -30.47
CA ALA A 8 -12.86 2.93 -29.40
C ALA A 8 -13.05 4.42 -29.65
N GLU A 9 -13.40 5.15 -28.60
CA GLU A 9 -13.59 6.59 -28.62
C GLU A 9 -12.96 7.21 -27.38
N ARG A 10 -12.62 8.49 -27.47
CA ARG A 10 -12.10 9.24 -26.33
C ARG A 10 -13.24 9.58 -25.38
N VAL A 11 -13.01 9.32 -24.10
CA VAL A 11 -13.90 9.73 -23.01
C VAL A 11 -13.10 10.48 -21.94
N ASP A 12 -13.70 11.51 -21.36
CA ASP A 12 -13.16 12.15 -20.17
C ASP A 12 -13.65 11.40 -18.93
N LEU A 13 -12.72 10.74 -18.24
CA LEU A 13 -13.02 9.99 -17.03
C LEU A 13 -13.21 10.92 -15.83
N ASP A 14 -14.26 10.66 -15.06
CA ASP A 14 -14.45 11.21 -13.71
C ASP A 14 -13.31 10.79 -12.78
N GLU A 15 -13.06 11.61 -11.75
CA GLU A 15 -11.97 11.38 -10.79
C GLU A 15 -12.05 10.00 -10.13
N ALA A 16 -13.25 9.51 -9.81
CA ALA A 16 -13.45 8.21 -9.20
C ALA A 16 -12.92 7.05 -10.06
N TYR A 17 -13.09 7.12 -11.40
CA TYR A 17 -12.58 6.10 -12.32
C TYR A 17 -11.07 6.17 -12.43
N ARG A 18 -10.51 7.38 -12.47
CA ARG A 18 -9.05 7.60 -12.50
C ARG A 18 -8.39 7.04 -11.25
N GLU A 19 -8.89 7.41 -10.06
CA GLU A 19 -8.39 6.91 -8.78
C GLU A 19 -8.49 5.38 -8.70
N THR A 20 -9.59 4.81 -9.18
CA THR A 20 -9.80 3.36 -9.16
C THR A 20 -8.79 2.63 -10.03
N ALA A 21 -8.53 3.11 -11.25
CA ALA A 21 -7.54 2.53 -12.15
C ALA A 21 -6.12 2.59 -11.55
N VAL A 22 -5.72 3.75 -11.02
CA VAL A 22 -4.41 3.93 -10.37
C VAL A 22 -4.27 3.01 -9.16
N ARG A 23 -5.30 2.95 -8.31
CA ARG A 23 -5.29 2.12 -7.10
C ARG A 23 -5.23 0.62 -7.42
N ALA A 24 -5.97 0.16 -8.43
CA ALA A 24 -5.93 -1.24 -8.86
C ALA A 24 -4.51 -1.64 -9.31
N THR A 25 -3.88 -0.78 -10.10
CA THR A 25 -2.51 -0.94 -10.60
C THR A 25 -1.49 -1.00 -9.44
N GLN A 26 -1.62 -0.10 -8.47
CA GLN A 26 -0.77 -0.06 -7.27
C GLN A 26 -0.92 -1.29 -6.37
N ILE A 27 -2.15 -1.75 -6.14
CA ILE A 27 -2.42 -2.94 -5.31
C ILE A 27 -1.76 -4.20 -5.91
N LEU A 28 -1.74 -4.30 -7.24
CA LEU A 28 -1.10 -5.40 -7.97
C LEU A 28 0.41 -5.23 -8.13
N GLY A 29 1.00 -4.14 -7.62
CA GLY A 29 2.44 -3.88 -7.71
C GLY A 29 2.93 -3.62 -9.13
N LEU A 30 2.03 -3.22 -10.04
CA LEU A 30 2.38 -2.88 -11.41
C LEU A 30 2.75 -1.40 -11.49
N ARG A 31 3.81 -1.10 -12.22
CA ARG A 31 4.23 0.30 -12.48
C ARG A 31 3.44 0.93 -13.63
N VAL A 32 3.09 0.11 -14.62
CA VAL A 32 2.29 0.47 -15.79
C VAL A 32 1.33 -0.70 -16.05
N ALA A 33 0.06 -0.39 -16.27
CA ALA A 33 -0.97 -1.37 -16.62
C ALA A 33 -2.13 -0.68 -17.37
N GLY A 34 -2.83 -1.43 -18.21
CA GLY A 34 -4.17 -1.07 -18.69
C GLY A 34 -5.22 -1.62 -17.74
N VAL A 35 -6.20 -0.81 -17.37
CA VAL A 35 -7.29 -1.22 -16.48
C VAL A 35 -8.61 -1.16 -17.25
N ASP A 36 -9.23 -2.31 -17.42
CA ASP A 36 -10.54 -2.42 -18.04
C ASP A 36 -11.61 -2.29 -16.96
N MET A 37 -12.52 -1.34 -17.16
CA MET A 37 -13.56 -1.01 -16.19
C MET A 37 -14.94 -0.92 -16.86
N LEU A 38 -15.98 -1.15 -16.06
CA LEU A 38 -17.37 -0.90 -16.42
C LEU A 38 -17.97 0.17 -15.51
N GLU A 39 -18.96 0.87 -16.03
CA GLU A 39 -19.79 1.77 -15.24
C GLU A 39 -20.82 0.97 -14.44
N GLY A 40 -20.62 0.88 -13.13
CA GLY A 40 -21.55 0.24 -12.21
C GLY A 40 -22.58 1.23 -11.65
N LYS A 41 -23.66 0.69 -11.06
CA LYS A 41 -24.70 1.50 -10.38
C LYS A 41 -24.14 2.36 -9.24
N ASP A 42 -23.10 1.87 -8.58
CA ASP A 42 -22.47 2.49 -7.41
C ASP A 42 -21.05 3.00 -7.71
N GLY A 43 -20.69 3.17 -8.99
CA GLY A 43 -19.37 3.65 -9.42
C GLY A 43 -18.55 2.63 -10.21
N PRO A 44 -17.23 2.86 -10.36
CA PRO A 44 -16.36 2.07 -11.23
C PRO A 44 -16.24 0.61 -10.80
N GLN A 45 -16.37 -0.31 -11.74
CA GLN A 45 -16.13 -1.74 -11.51
C GLN A 45 -14.94 -2.21 -12.36
N VAL A 46 -13.87 -2.64 -11.69
CA VAL A 46 -12.68 -3.18 -12.36
C VAL A 46 -12.95 -4.61 -12.83
N MET A 47 -12.75 -4.85 -14.12
CA MET A 47 -12.94 -6.15 -14.77
C MET A 47 -11.63 -6.89 -14.93
N GLU A 48 -10.61 -6.19 -15.46
CA GLU A 48 -9.31 -6.77 -15.76
C GLU A 48 -8.21 -5.72 -15.56
N VAL A 49 -7.03 -6.18 -15.13
CA VAL A 49 -5.82 -5.36 -15.11
C VAL A 49 -4.75 -6.07 -15.92
N ASN A 50 -4.35 -5.45 -17.01
CA ASN A 50 -3.41 -5.98 -17.98
C ASN A 50 -2.03 -5.32 -17.79
N SER A 51 -1.02 -6.12 -17.42
CA SER A 51 0.36 -5.63 -17.22
C SER A 51 1.08 -5.26 -18.53
N SER A 52 0.54 -5.68 -19.68
CA SER A 52 1.04 -5.33 -21.00
C SER A 52 -0.14 -4.97 -21.92
N PRO A 53 -0.69 -3.74 -21.77
CA PRO A 53 -1.81 -3.31 -22.59
C PRO A 53 -1.37 -3.03 -24.03
N GLY A 54 -2.25 -3.31 -24.99
CA GLY A 54 -2.07 -2.83 -26.36
C GLY A 54 -2.33 -1.31 -26.42
N LEU A 55 -1.39 -0.56 -26.99
CA LEU A 55 -1.47 0.91 -27.03
C LEU A 55 -2.10 1.47 -28.30
N GLU A 56 -1.99 0.76 -29.43
CA GLU A 56 -2.45 1.22 -30.75
C GLU A 56 -3.91 1.73 -30.73
N GLY A 57 -4.82 0.98 -30.11
CA GLY A 57 -6.21 1.37 -29.99
C GLY A 57 -6.42 2.61 -29.11
N ILE A 58 -5.66 2.75 -28.02
CA ILE A 58 -5.77 3.86 -27.08
C ILE A 58 -5.21 5.14 -27.72
N GLU A 59 -4.02 5.07 -28.28
CA GLU A 59 -3.34 6.21 -28.92
C GLU A 59 -4.11 6.71 -30.13
N THR A 60 -4.63 5.80 -30.98
CA THR A 60 -5.46 6.20 -32.13
C THR A 60 -6.73 6.92 -31.71
N SER A 61 -7.36 6.49 -30.61
CA SER A 61 -8.63 7.08 -30.15
C SER A 61 -8.43 8.40 -29.40
N THR A 62 -7.31 8.53 -28.68
CA THR A 62 -7.05 9.66 -27.78
C THR A 62 -6.14 10.73 -28.38
N GLU A 63 -5.41 10.38 -29.44
CA GLU A 63 -4.35 11.19 -30.06
C GLU A 63 -3.21 11.55 -29.07
N LEU A 64 -2.99 10.69 -28.08
CA LEU A 64 -1.94 10.85 -27.08
C LEU A 64 -0.79 9.87 -27.33
N ASP A 65 0.44 10.32 -27.08
CA ASP A 65 1.64 9.46 -27.07
C ASP A 65 1.79 8.79 -25.70
N VAL A 66 1.13 7.65 -25.53
CA VAL A 66 1.14 6.88 -24.29
C VAL A 66 2.44 6.10 -24.16
N ALA A 67 2.95 5.55 -25.26
CA ALA A 67 4.22 4.85 -25.31
C ALA A 67 5.37 5.75 -24.87
N GLY A 68 5.43 6.98 -25.39
CA GLY A 68 6.40 8.01 -25.00
C GLY A 68 6.30 8.34 -23.51
N ALA A 69 5.08 8.57 -22.99
CA ALA A 69 4.87 8.83 -21.57
C ALA A 69 5.34 7.68 -20.66
N VAL A 70 5.16 6.42 -21.09
CA VAL A 70 5.68 5.25 -20.39
C VAL A 70 7.21 5.20 -20.42
N ILE A 71 7.83 5.50 -21.57
CA ILE A 71 9.29 5.58 -21.70
C ILE A 71 9.85 6.66 -20.78
N ASP A 72 9.27 7.86 -20.80
CA ASP A 72 9.69 8.98 -19.95
C ASP A 72 9.57 8.63 -18.46
N TYR A 73 8.48 7.97 -18.08
CA TYR A 73 8.28 7.48 -16.71
C TYR A 73 9.38 6.48 -16.30
N ILE A 74 9.72 5.52 -17.16
CA ILE A 74 10.78 4.54 -16.87
C ILE A 74 12.15 5.21 -16.83
N ALA A 75 12.45 6.12 -17.78
CA ALA A 75 13.72 6.84 -17.85
C ALA A 75 13.98 7.64 -16.57
N ALA A 76 12.96 8.34 -16.06
CA ALA A 76 13.04 9.07 -14.78
C ALA A 76 13.38 8.18 -13.57
N GLN A 77 13.09 6.88 -13.62
CA GLN A 77 13.44 5.91 -12.56
C GLN A 77 14.85 5.32 -12.72
N VAL A 78 15.43 5.34 -13.91
CA VAL A 78 16.79 4.84 -14.13
C VAL A 78 17.82 5.79 -13.52
N ASP A 79 17.55 7.10 -13.55
CA ASP A 79 18.41 8.12 -12.92
C ASP A 79 18.43 8.01 -11.38
N PHE A 80 17.38 7.41 -10.81
CA PHE A 80 17.25 7.16 -9.38
C PHE A 80 16.80 5.71 -9.13
N PRO A 81 17.71 4.72 -9.21
CA PRO A 81 17.33 3.34 -8.95
C PRO A 81 16.62 3.25 -7.60
N GLU A 82 15.44 2.64 -7.57
CA GLU A 82 14.72 2.34 -6.33
C GLU A 82 15.65 1.53 -5.42
N ILE A 83 16.29 2.22 -4.49
CA ILE A 83 17.05 1.58 -3.44
C ILE A 83 16.01 1.04 -2.46
N ASP A 84 16.01 -0.28 -2.25
CA ASP A 84 15.23 -0.85 -1.14
C ASP A 84 15.78 -0.27 0.17
N VAL A 85 15.05 0.73 0.67
CA VAL A 85 15.35 1.44 1.90
C VAL A 85 15.43 0.46 3.06
N ARG A 86 14.66 -0.64 3.07
CA ARG A 86 14.76 -1.66 4.11
C ARG A 86 16.12 -2.37 4.04
N GLN A 87 16.58 -2.78 2.86
CA GLN A 87 17.88 -3.44 2.72
C GLN A 87 19.06 -2.58 3.19
N ARG A 88 19.02 -1.25 2.94
CA ARG A 88 20.10 -0.35 3.37
C ARG A 88 19.96 0.19 4.79
N LEU A 89 18.74 0.40 5.28
CA LEU A 89 18.53 0.92 6.63
C LEU A 89 18.58 -0.18 7.71
N THR A 90 18.39 -1.45 7.36
CA THR A 90 18.52 -2.58 8.30
C THR A 90 19.99 -2.97 8.54
N VAL A 91 20.95 -2.27 7.94
CA VAL A 91 22.39 -2.52 8.11
C VAL A 91 22.84 -2.16 9.54
N SER A 92 22.14 -1.24 10.21
CA SER A 92 22.37 -0.88 11.61
C SER A 92 21.53 -1.74 12.55
N ARG A 93 22.18 -2.59 13.36
CA ARG A 93 21.49 -3.42 14.38
C ARG A 93 20.60 -2.54 15.26
N GLY A 94 19.30 -2.83 15.28
CA GLY A 94 18.34 -2.16 16.16
C GLY A 94 17.53 -1.01 15.53
N TYR A 95 17.78 -0.66 14.26
CA TYR A 95 16.95 0.27 13.49
C TYR A 95 16.08 -0.50 12.50
N GLY A 96 14.92 0.07 12.17
CA GLY A 96 14.05 -0.52 11.16
C GLY A 96 12.91 0.40 10.76
N VAL A 97 12.18 -0.03 9.74
CA VAL A 97 10.99 0.65 9.23
C VAL A 97 9.75 -0.07 9.77
N ASN A 98 8.82 0.66 10.38
CA ASN A 98 7.60 0.09 10.95
C ASN A 98 6.43 1.09 10.84
N GLU A 99 5.21 0.56 10.84
CA GLU A 99 3.99 1.36 10.83
C GLU A 99 3.44 1.51 12.25
N ILE A 100 3.11 2.74 12.64
CA ILE A 100 2.46 3.08 13.91
C ILE A 100 1.03 3.52 13.60
N TYR A 101 0.06 2.83 14.19
CA TYR A 101 -1.36 3.20 14.09
C TYR A 101 -1.78 4.07 15.27
N ILE A 102 -2.51 5.15 15.01
CA ILE A 102 -3.04 6.06 16.02
C ILE A 102 -4.51 5.72 16.26
N PRO A 103 -4.85 4.94 17.31
CA PRO A 103 -6.24 4.65 17.61
C PRO A 103 -6.98 5.87 18.15
N GLU A 104 -8.31 5.84 18.08
CA GLU A 104 -9.18 6.79 18.78
C GLU A 104 -8.86 6.80 20.28
N GLY A 105 -8.75 7.99 20.87
CA GLY A 105 -8.36 8.19 22.27
C GLY A 105 -6.87 8.02 22.57
N SER A 106 -6.03 7.87 21.55
CA SER A 106 -4.57 7.91 21.73
C SER A 106 -4.10 9.29 22.20
N ASN A 107 -3.08 9.32 23.07
CA ASN A 107 -2.42 10.55 23.51
C ASN A 107 -1.80 11.36 22.36
N PHE A 108 -1.58 10.74 21.19
CA PHE A 108 -1.05 11.41 20.00
C PHE A 108 -2.11 12.21 19.24
N VAL A 109 -3.40 11.97 19.45
CA VAL A 109 -4.46 12.69 18.72
C VAL A 109 -4.45 14.17 19.14
N GLY A 110 -4.44 15.06 18.15
CA GLY A 110 -4.35 16.51 18.35
C GLY A 110 -2.95 17.03 18.64
N GLN A 111 -1.94 16.17 18.74
CA GLN A 111 -0.54 16.61 18.82
C GLN A 111 0.05 16.83 17.43
N THR A 112 0.98 17.77 17.32
CA THR A 112 1.81 17.89 16.11
C THR A 112 2.85 16.78 16.06
N ILE A 113 3.36 16.45 14.87
CA ILE A 113 4.44 15.45 14.72
C ILE A 113 5.64 15.80 15.59
N VAL A 114 6.04 17.07 15.66
CA VAL A 114 7.11 17.52 16.59
C VAL A 114 6.70 17.33 18.05
N GLY A 115 5.47 17.69 18.40
CA GLY A 115 4.95 17.56 19.76
C GLY A 115 4.90 16.13 20.29
N THR A 116 4.93 15.12 19.42
CA THR A 116 4.98 13.71 19.85
C THR A 116 6.33 13.28 20.42
N HIS A 117 7.39 14.10 20.28
CA HIS A 117 8.75 13.77 20.67
C HIS A 117 9.31 12.47 20.04
N LEU A 118 8.74 12.06 18.89
CA LEU A 118 9.22 10.90 18.12
C LEU A 118 10.69 11.07 17.69
N ALA A 119 11.04 12.26 17.20
CA ALA A 119 12.39 12.56 16.74
C ALA A 119 13.44 12.48 17.87
N GLU A 120 13.07 12.86 19.11
CA GLU A 120 13.95 12.75 20.28
C GLU A 120 14.24 11.29 20.65
N ASN A 121 13.31 10.39 20.36
CA ASN A 121 13.47 8.95 20.51
C ASN A 121 14.11 8.28 19.29
N ASP A 122 14.69 9.08 18.40
CA ASP A 122 15.31 8.67 17.15
C ASP A 122 14.36 7.88 16.24
N ILE A 123 13.14 8.43 16.09
CA ILE A 123 12.10 7.95 15.20
C ILE A 123 11.71 9.07 14.25
N ASN A 124 11.94 8.84 12.95
CA ASN A 124 11.57 9.73 11.87
C ASN A 124 10.27 9.27 11.22
N VAL A 125 9.32 10.18 11.03
CA VAL A 125 8.08 9.92 10.29
C VAL A 125 8.33 10.17 8.81
N LEU A 126 8.24 9.12 8.00
CA LEU A 126 8.47 9.18 6.55
C LEU A 126 7.18 9.47 5.77
N THR A 127 6.06 8.90 6.21
CA THR A 127 4.77 9.02 5.51
C THR A 127 3.62 8.95 6.50
N LEU A 128 2.58 9.74 6.27
CA LEU A 128 1.33 9.71 7.01
C LEU A 128 0.20 9.29 6.08
N TYR A 129 -0.55 8.25 6.45
CA TYR A 129 -1.74 7.79 5.76
C TYR A 129 -2.97 8.24 6.56
N ARG A 130 -3.89 8.94 5.88
CA ARG A 130 -5.15 9.40 6.46
C ARG A 130 -6.31 9.04 5.55
N GLY A 131 -7.10 8.04 5.94
CA GLY A 131 -8.12 7.47 5.06
C GLY A 131 -7.50 6.95 3.76
N SER A 132 -7.89 7.52 2.62
CA SER A 132 -7.33 7.23 1.29
C SER A 132 -6.11 8.10 0.93
N LYS A 133 -5.83 9.16 1.69
CA LYS A 133 -4.77 10.13 1.35
C LYS A 133 -3.41 9.66 1.87
N VAL A 134 -2.41 9.68 1.00
CA VAL A 134 -1.00 9.43 1.33
C VAL A 134 -0.26 10.77 1.37
N ILE A 135 0.36 11.09 2.51
CA ILE A 135 1.12 12.33 2.71
C ILE A 135 2.60 11.97 2.93
N PRO A 136 3.43 12.02 1.88
CA PRO A 136 4.87 11.80 2.01
C PRO A 136 5.53 12.99 2.73
N ASN A 137 6.56 12.72 3.54
CA ASN A 137 7.32 13.71 4.32
C ASN A 137 6.41 14.77 4.98
N PRO A 138 5.50 14.35 5.89
CA PRO A 138 4.50 15.24 6.46
C PRO A 138 5.16 16.40 7.21
N LYS A 139 4.56 17.60 7.12
CA LYS A 139 5.10 18.79 7.79
C LYS A 139 5.21 18.56 9.31
N PRO A 140 6.31 19.00 9.96
CA PRO A 140 6.50 18.78 11.39
C PRO A 140 5.39 19.40 12.26
N SER A 141 4.80 20.50 11.79
CA SER A 141 3.68 21.20 12.45
C SER A 141 2.31 20.54 12.24
N ARG A 142 2.23 19.42 11.50
CA ARG A 142 0.95 18.78 11.19
C ARG A 142 0.42 18.02 12.39
N GLU A 143 -0.86 18.22 12.68
CA GLU A 143 -1.58 17.52 13.74
C GLU A 143 -2.01 16.12 13.31
N LEU A 144 -1.87 15.19 14.24
CA LEU A 144 -2.23 13.79 14.10
C LEU A 144 -3.70 13.58 14.48
N GLU A 145 -4.39 12.77 13.67
CA GLU A 145 -5.81 12.46 13.84
C GLU A 145 -5.99 10.99 14.21
N ALA A 146 -7.13 10.67 14.81
CA ALA A 146 -7.49 9.28 15.04
C ALA A 146 -7.66 8.54 13.71
N GLY A 147 -7.13 7.32 13.64
CA GLY A 147 -7.11 6.51 12.42
C GLY A 147 -5.88 6.74 11.52
N ASP A 148 -5.03 7.73 11.83
CA ASP A 148 -3.79 7.94 11.09
C ASP A 148 -2.85 6.71 11.22
N LYS A 149 -2.14 6.40 10.13
CA LYS A 149 -1.00 5.48 10.15
C LYS A 149 0.26 6.22 9.78
N LEU A 150 1.31 6.04 10.58
CA LEU A 150 2.62 6.65 10.35
C LEU A 150 3.60 5.58 9.93
N LEU A 151 4.19 5.70 8.74
CA LEU A 151 5.37 4.93 8.36
C LEU A 151 6.58 5.61 8.97
N CYS A 152 7.24 4.92 9.89
CA CYS A 152 8.35 5.46 10.65
C CYS A 152 9.63 4.66 10.39
N PHE A 153 10.77 5.35 10.41
CA PHE A 153 12.10 4.74 10.47
C PHE A 153 12.83 5.20 11.72
N GLY A 154 13.45 4.27 12.45
CA GLY A 154 14.12 4.61 13.70
C GLY A 154 14.45 3.41 14.57
N LYS A 155 14.73 3.67 15.85
CA LYS A 155 15.10 2.65 16.82
C LYS A 155 13.92 1.73 17.17
N LEU A 156 14.06 0.43 16.89
CA LEU A 156 13.00 -0.57 17.10
C LEU A 156 12.57 -0.69 18.57
N ALA A 157 13.49 -0.49 19.51
CA ALA A 157 13.19 -0.53 20.94
C ALA A 157 12.20 0.58 21.35
N ALA A 158 12.43 1.81 20.88
CA ALA A 158 11.55 2.94 21.16
C ALA A 158 10.18 2.76 20.51
N MET A 159 10.12 2.25 19.27
CA MET A 159 8.85 1.97 18.60
C MET A 159 8.03 0.88 19.28
N LYS A 160 8.67 -0.13 19.89
CA LYS A 160 7.96 -1.22 20.58
C LYS A 160 7.08 -0.68 21.70
N ASP A 161 7.53 0.34 22.43
CA ASP A 161 6.81 0.91 23.57
C ASP A 161 5.65 1.82 23.16
N MET A 162 5.62 2.24 21.90
CA MET A 162 4.54 3.06 21.32
C MET A 162 3.41 2.22 20.71
N ILE A 163 3.60 0.90 20.56
CA ILE A 163 2.57 0.00 20.03
C ILE A 163 1.64 -0.43 21.18
N PRO A 164 0.32 -0.19 21.09
CA PRO A 164 -0.63 -0.59 22.13
C PRO A 164 -0.54 -2.08 22.49
N ALA A 165 -0.63 -2.41 23.78
CA ALA A 165 -0.52 -3.78 24.29
C ALA A 165 -1.51 -4.79 23.67
N ARG A 166 -2.64 -4.31 23.12
CA ARG A 166 -3.62 -5.16 22.40
C ARG A 166 -3.06 -5.73 21.09
N THR A 167 -2.15 -5.04 20.40
CA THR A 167 -1.50 -5.56 19.18
C THR A 167 -0.35 -6.53 19.51
N ARG A 168 0.28 -6.40 20.68
CA ARG A 168 1.29 -7.36 21.18
C ARG A 168 0.70 -8.77 21.40
N ARG A 169 -0.52 -8.89 21.95
CA ARG A 169 -1.19 -10.19 22.16
C ARG A 169 -1.59 -10.91 20.87
N ARG A 170 -1.84 -10.19 19.78
CA ARG A 170 -2.31 -10.79 18.51
C ARG A 170 -1.19 -11.41 17.66
N ARG A 171 0.08 -11.11 18.00
CA ARG A 171 1.29 -11.63 17.32
C ARG A 171 1.99 -12.76 18.08
N ALA A 172 1.54 -13.10 19.29
CA ALA A 172 1.97 -14.33 19.94
C ALA A 172 1.16 -15.48 19.33
N PRO A 173 1.77 -16.43 18.60
CA PRO A 173 1.06 -17.63 18.21
C PRO A 173 0.55 -18.33 19.47
N ALA A 174 -0.72 -18.74 19.47
CA ALA A 174 -1.21 -19.64 20.49
C ALA A 174 -0.48 -20.97 20.30
N ILE A 175 0.38 -21.33 21.25
CA ILE A 175 1.01 -22.65 21.28
C ILE A 175 -0.14 -23.64 21.48
N GLN A 176 -0.48 -24.39 20.43
CA GLN A 176 -1.41 -25.49 20.53
C GLN A 176 -0.60 -26.73 20.90
N ASP A 177 -1.06 -27.46 21.92
CA ASP A 177 -0.55 -28.79 22.19
C ASP A 177 -1.05 -29.74 21.11
N LEU A 178 -0.13 -30.49 20.51
CA LEU A 178 -0.43 -31.47 19.48
C LEU A 178 -1.23 -32.63 20.07
N GLU A 179 -2.39 -32.93 19.50
CA GLU A 179 -3.14 -34.15 19.80
C GLU A 179 -2.29 -35.37 19.40
N THR A 180 -1.96 -36.21 20.37
CA THR A 180 -1.08 -37.38 20.22
C THR A 180 -1.84 -38.70 20.14
N GLU A 181 -3.17 -38.68 20.14
CA GLU A 181 -3.98 -39.88 20.05
C GLU A 181 -4.26 -40.24 18.58
N ILE A 182 -3.59 -41.31 18.12
CA ILE A 182 -3.89 -41.98 16.84
C ILE A 182 -5.16 -42.82 17.05
N PRO A 183 -6.23 -42.62 16.28
CA PRO A 183 -7.43 -43.45 16.40
C PRO A 183 -7.11 -44.90 16.02
N ALA A 184 -7.40 -45.84 16.92
CA ALA A 184 -7.26 -47.26 16.66
C ALA A 184 -8.22 -47.71 15.54
N GLU A 185 -7.70 -48.45 14.57
CA GLU A 185 -8.49 -49.04 13.47
C GLU A 185 -9.59 -49.96 14.02
N PRO A 186 -10.81 -49.93 13.46
CA PRO A 186 -11.86 -50.84 13.87
C PRO A 186 -11.54 -52.26 13.41
N ALA A 187 -11.49 -53.19 14.38
CA ALA A 187 -11.36 -54.62 14.14
C ALA A 187 -12.52 -55.12 13.28
N THR A 188 -12.20 -55.70 12.11
CA THR A 188 -13.12 -56.49 11.31
C THR A 188 -13.44 -57.78 12.05
N ALA A 189 -14.71 -57.98 12.40
CA ALA A 189 -15.24 -59.24 12.90
C ALA A 189 -16.01 -59.94 11.76
N GLU A 190 -15.53 -61.14 11.43
CA GLU A 190 -16.10 -62.29 10.71
C GLU A 190 -17.19 -62.09 9.63
#